data_AF-A0A1W9QK10-F1
#
_entry.id   AF-A0A1W9QK10-F1
#
_cell.length_a   1.000
_cell.length_b   1.000
_cell.length_c   1.000
_cell.angle_alpha   90.00
_cell.angle_beta   90.00
_cell.angle_gamma   90.00
#
_symmetry.space_group_name_H-M   'P 1'
#
loop_
_entity.id
_entity.type
_entity.pdbx_description
1 polymer ?
#
loop_
_entity_poly.entity_id
_entity_poly.type
_entity_poly.pdbx_seq_one_letter_code
_entity_poly.pdbx_strand_id
1 'polypeptide(L)'
;MISIKTQFKLIPFFLIIAFILTSCVKLATPVHSPLENNQDYVEPEAKNQEMEVVKPLIKYKKLPIAIIIDNLSSSWPLFGLNKALVVYEAPVEADITRLLAIFSQDSLPQKIGPVRSARPYFADWAAEYKG
;
A
#
# COMPACT_ATOMS: atom_id res chain seq x y z
N MET A 1 12.53 47.26 20.85
CA MET A 1 11.38 47.51 21.75
C MET A 1 10.12 46.98 21.05
N ILE A 2 9.80 45.69 21.22
CA ILE A 2 8.58 45.11 20.62
C ILE A 2 7.37 45.65 21.39
N SER A 3 6.42 46.24 20.66
CA SER A 3 5.19 46.80 21.23
C SER A 3 4.31 45.70 21.84
N ILE A 4 3.80 45.94 23.06
CA ILE A 4 3.05 44.97 23.86
C ILE A 4 1.78 44.45 23.17
N LYS A 5 1.26 45.20 22.18
CA LYS A 5 0.13 44.80 21.34
C LYS A 5 0.46 43.67 20.36
N THR A 6 1.73 43.51 19.98
CA THR A 6 2.20 42.44 19.08
C THR A 6 2.39 41.12 19.84
N GLN A 7 2.75 41.20 21.13
CA GLN A 7 2.92 40.04 22.00
C GLN A 7 1.59 39.29 22.21
N PHE A 8 0.46 40.01 22.33
CA PHE A 8 -0.87 39.40 22.51
C PHE A 8 -1.38 38.65 21.27
N LYS A 9 -0.88 38.97 20.06
CA LYS A 9 -1.25 38.27 18.81
C LYS A 9 -0.35 37.08 18.49
N LEU A 10 0.87 37.02 19.05
CA LEU A 10 1.81 35.90 18.85
C LEU A 10 1.57 34.71 19.78
N ILE A 11 1.05 34.95 21.00
CA ILE A 11 0.78 33.90 22.00
C ILE A 11 -0.16 32.79 21.47
N PRO A 12 -1.31 33.08 20.83
CA PRO A 12 -2.18 32.00 20.32
C PRO A 12 -1.52 31.22 19.18
N PHE A 13 -0.66 31.85 18.37
CA PHE A 13 0.07 31.19 17.29
C PHE A 13 1.09 30.17 17.83
N PHE A 14 1.80 30.51 18.91
CA PHE A 14 2.76 29.58 19.55
C PHE A 14 2.06 28.41 20.26
N LEU A 15 0.88 28.64 20.86
CA LEU A 15 0.09 27.57 21.49
C LEU A 15 -0.44 26.55 20.48
N ILE A 16 -0.82 26.97 19.27
CA ILE A 16 -1.25 26.08 18.20
C ILE A 16 -0.08 25.21 17.71
N ILE A 17 1.12 25.78 17.57
CA ILE A 17 2.33 25.03 17.18
C ILE A 17 2.71 23.99 18.24
N ALA A 18 2.61 24.35 19.54
CA ALA A 18 2.87 23.41 20.63
C ALA A 18 1.87 22.23 20.62
N PHE A 19 0.61 22.46 20.26
CA PHE A 19 -0.42 21.42 20.20
C PHE A 19 -0.20 20.42 19.05
N ILE A 20 0.41 20.85 17.94
CA ILE A 20 0.75 19.99 16.79
C ILE A 20 1.94 19.08 17.11
N LEU A 21 2.87 19.52 17.96
CA LEU A 21 4.07 18.75 18.33
C LEU A 21 3.81 17.67 19.39
N THR A 22 2.64 17.67 20.05
CA THR A 22 2.25 16.67 21.07
C THR A 22 1.53 15.43 20.51
N SER A 23 1.72 15.08 19.23
CA SER A 23 1.20 13.81 18.70
C SER A 23 2.04 12.64 19.22
N CYS A 24 1.59 12.07 20.34
CA CYS A 24 2.20 10.93 20.99
C CYS A 24 1.86 9.63 20.23
N VAL A 25 2.86 8.96 19.69
CA VAL A 25 2.76 7.60 19.13
C VAL A 25 2.57 6.60 20.27
N LYS A 26 1.50 5.80 20.22
CA LYS A 26 1.25 4.71 21.17
C LYS A 26 1.44 3.37 20.45
N LEU A 27 2.58 2.74 20.67
CA LEU A 27 2.88 1.37 20.28
C LEU A 27 2.09 0.44 21.22
N ALA A 28 1.19 -0.37 20.66
CA ALA A 28 0.49 -1.42 21.40
C ALA A 28 0.96 -2.78 20.90
N THR A 29 1.69 -3.50 21.73
CA THR A 29 1.70 -4.95 21.75
C THR A 29 1.53 -5.39 23.19
N PRO A 30 0.68 -6.39 23.45
CA PRO A 30 1.13 -7.45 24.33
C PRO A 30 0.87 -8.82 23.71
N VAL A 31 1.96 -9.57 23.63
CA VAL A 31 1.99 -11.04 23.57
C VAL A 31 1.29 -11.57 24.81
N HIS A 32 0.37 -12.53 24.65
CA HIS A 32 -0.07 -13.39 25.74
C HIS A 32 0.08 -14.86 25.36
N SER A 33 0.55 -15.59 26.37
CA SER A 33 1.16 -16.92 26.44
C SER A 33 0.19 -18.11 26.22
N PRO A 34 0.74 -19.33 26.08
CA PRO A 34 0.01 -20.54 25.69
C PRO A 34 -0.79 -21.13 26.87
N LEU A 35 -1.91 -21.76 26.57
CA LEU A 35 -2.66 -22.58 27.53
C LEU A 35 -2.59 -24.07 27.15
N GLU A 36 -2.49 -24.82 28.21
CA GLU A 36 -2.03 -26.18 28.44
C GLU A 36 -3.19 -27.19 28.53
N ASN A 37 -2.83 -28.47 28.40
CA ASN A 37 -3.58 -29.69 28.74
C ASN A 37 -4.63 -30.16 27.69
N ASN A 38 -4.77 -31.43 27.26
CA ASN A 38 -4.45 -32.83 27.65
C ASN A 38 -5.73 -33.65 27.89
N GLN A 39 -5.78 -34.82 27.23
CA GLN A 39 -6.72 -35.95 27.41
C GLN A 39 -8.11 -35.75 26.75
N ASP A 40 -8.68 -36.67 25.97
CA ASP A 40 -8.63 -38.12 25.97
C ASP A 40 -8.74 -38.68 24.54
N TYR A 41 -8.07 -39.80 24.29
CA TYR A 41 -8.18 -40.55 23.05
C TYR A 41 -9.50 -41.35 23.06
N VAL A 42 -10.43 -41.00 22.17
CA VAL A 42 -11.56 -41.86 21.77
C VAL A 42 -11.18 -42.53 20.45
N GLU A 43 -11.13 -43.85 20.43
CA GLU A 43 -10.83 -44.68 19.25
C GLU A 43 -12.05 -45.57 18.93
N PRO A 44 -12.37 -45.86 17.65
CA PRO A 44 -12.55 -44.95 16.52
C PRO A 44 -13.92 -45.19 15.85
N GLU A 45 -14.62 -44.15 15.38
CA GLU A 45 -15.75 -44.36 14.46
C GLU A 45 -15.38 -43.92 13.05
N ALA A 46 -15.31 -44.94 12.19
CA ALA A 46 -15.00 -44.87 10.78
C ALA A 46 -15.75 -43.75 10.07
N LYS A 47 -15.01 -42.74 9.58
CA LYS A 47 -15.48 -41.85 8.52
C LYS A 47 -14.30 -41.36 7.69
N ASN A 48 -14.29 -41.87 6.46
CA ASN A 48 -13.74 -41.30 5.23
C ASN A 48 -12.38 -40.61 5.39
N GLN A 49 -11.33 -41.28 4.89
CA GLN A 49 -10.06 -40.61 4.59
C GLN A 49 -10.32 -39.50 3.57
N GLU A 50 -10.55 -38.27 4.06
CA GLU A 50 -10.24 -37.10 3.27
C GLU A 50 -8.72 -37.09 3.11
N MET A 51 -8.29 -37.27 1.87
CA MET A 51 -6.91 -37.02 1.47
C MET A 51 -6.59 -35.59 1.90
N GLU A 52 -5.81 -35.44 2.98
CA GLU A 52 -5.23 -34.16 3.35
C GLU A 52 -4.34 -33.79 2.18
N VAL A 53 -4.87 -32.91 1.32
CA VAL A 53 -4.10 -32.28 0.26
C VAL A 53 -3.00 -31.53 0.98
N VAL A 54 -1.83 -32.16 1.09
CA VAL A 54 -0.62 -31.55 1.62
C VAL A 54 -0.35 -30.37 0.71
N LYS A 55 -0.88 -29.19 1.08
CA LYS A 55 -0.68 -27.95 0.35
C LYS A 55 0.83 -27.78 0.32
N PRO A 56 1.49 -27.92 -0.84
CA PRO A 56 2.91 -27.76 -0.86
C PRO A 56 3.16 -26.33 -0.40
N LEU A 57 4.03 -26.16 0.61
CA LEU A 57 4.45 -24.86 1.13
C LEU A 57 5.36 -24.19 0.08
N ILE A 58 4.87 -24.03 -1.15
CA ILE A 58 5.55 -23.28 -2.18
C ILE A 58 5.36 -21.83 -1.80
N LYS A 59 6.41 -21.25 -1.20
CA LYS A 59 6.49 -19.82 -0.96
C LYS A 59 6.60 -19.14 -2.32
N TYR A 60 5.47 -18.74 -2.89
CA TYR A 60 5.44 -17.99 -4.13
C TYR A 60 6.16 -16.67 -3.94
N LYS A 61 7.10 -16.38 -4.84
CA LYS A 61 7.74 -15.07 -4.91
C LYS A 61 6.67 -14.06 -5.36
N LYS A 62 6.43 -13.04 -4.54
CA LYS A 62 5.54 -11.94 -4.91
C LYS A 62 6.19 -11.13 -6.04
N LEU A 63 5.50 -11.03 -7.16
CA LEU A 63 5.92 -10.22 -8.30
C LEU A 63 5.30 -8.82 -8.20
N PRO A 64 6.02 -7.77 -8.56
CA PRO A 64 5.45 -6.41 -8.59
C PRO A 64 4.31 -6.33 -9.60
N ILE A 65 3.41 -5.36 -9.38
CA ILE A 65 2.25 -5.13 -10.25
C ILE A 65 2.49 -3.83 -11.02
N ALA A 66 2.47 -3.93 -12.36
CA ALA A 66 2.60 -2.80 -13.27
C ALA A 66 1.21 -2.35 -13.77
N ILE A 67 0.89 -1.06 -13.63
CA ILE A 67 -0.40 -0.51 -14.07
C ILE A 67 -0.17 0.76 -14.89
N ILE A 68 -0.81 0.83 -16.05
CA ILE A 68 -0.82 2.03 -16.89
C ILE A 68 -1.97 2.94 -16.49
N ILE A 69 -1.64 4.15 -16.07
CA ILE A 69 -2.56 5.17 -15.59
C ILE A 69 -2.59 6.32 -16.61
N ASP A 70 -3.78 6.84 -16.88
CA ASP A 70 -3.98 8.02 -17.72
C ASP A 70 -3.28 9.25 -17.11
N ASN A 71 -2.74 10.14 -17.94
CA ASN A 71 -2.24 11.44 -17.48
C ASN A 71 -2.99 12.63 -18.12
N LEU A 72 -4.12 12.38 -18.76
CA LEU A 72 -4.99 13.45 -19.26
C LEU A 72 -5.57 14.29 -18.11
N SER A 73 -5.61 15.61 -18.30
CA SER A 73 -6.22 16.54 -17.34
C SER A 73 -7.69 16.26 -17.09
N SER A 74 -8.43 15.80 -18.11
CA SER A 74 -9.84 15.39 -18.00
C SER A 74 -10.04 14.09 -17.19
N SER A 75 -8.98 13.32 -16.98
CA SER A 75 -8.99 12.07 -16.22
C SER A 75 -8.71 12.27 -14.73
N TRP A 76 -8.48 13.50 -14.30
CA TRP A 76 -8.27 13.80 -12.89
C TRP A 76 -9.59 13.75 -12.11
N PRO A 77 -9.58 13.30 -10.85
CA PRO A 77 -8.40 12.97 -10.03
C PRO A 77 -7.77 11.58 -10.31
N LEU A 78 -6.46 11.52 -10.15
CA LEU A 78 -5.67 10.27 -10.18
C LEU A 78 -5.71 9.57 -8.82
N PHE A 79 -5.77 8.25 -8.82
CA PHE A 79 -5.87 7.43 -7.61
C PHE A 79 -4.71 6.44 -7.50
N GLY A 80 -4.19 6.29 -6.27
CA GLY A 80 -3.26 5.23 -5.92
C GLY A 80 -1.78 5.51 -6.20
N LEU A 81 -1.44 6.53 -6.98
CA LEU A 81 -0.04 6.88 -7.32
C LEU A 81 0.86 7.10 -6.09
N ASN A 82 0.31 7.57 -4.98
CA ASN A 82 1.03 7.76 -3.72
C ASN A 82 1.50 6.44 -3.05
N LYS A 83 1.07 5.28 -3.56
CA LYS A 83 1.52 3.96 -3.11
C LYS A 83 2.41 3.25 -4.14
N ALA A 84 2.68 3.88 -5.29
CA ALA A 84 3.59 3.34 -6.27
C ALA A 84 5.04 3.40 -5.75
N LEU A 85 5.82 2.37 -6.03
CA LEU A 85 7.25 2.31 -5.76
C LEU A 85 8.04 3.14 -6.78
N VAL A 86 7.64 3.04 -8.06
CA VAL A 86 8.24 3.73 -9.20
C VAL A 86 7.13 4.17 -10.13
N VAL A 87 7.28 5.35 -10.73
CA VAL A 87 6.37 5.87 -11.75
C VAL A 87 7.20 6.35 -12.94
N TYR A 88 6.94 5.79 -14.11
CA TYR A 88 7.50 6.25 -15.38
C TYR A 88 6.46 7.07 -16.12
N GLU A 89 6.85 8.22 -16.66
CA GLU A 89 6.05 9.00 -17.58
C GLU A 89 6.62 8.86 -18.99
N ALA A 90 5.77 8.59 -19.97
CA ALA A 90 6.19 8.50 -21.37
C ALA A 90 5.14 9.06 -22.33
N PRO A 91 5.57 9.68 -23.45
CA PRO A 91 4.66 10.16 -24.49
C PRO A 91 3.97 8.98 -25.18
N VAL A 92 2.73 9.20 -25.66
CA VAL A 92 1.90 8.15 -26.25
C VAL A 92 1.20 8.60 -27.53
N GLU A 93 0.32 9.59 -27.43
CA GLU A 93 -0.43 10.17 -28.55
C GLU A 93 -0.27 11.67 -28.53
N ALA A 94 0.22 12.25 -29.63
CA ALA A 94 0.50 13.68 -29.71
C ALA A 94 1.31 14.16 -28.49
N ASP A 95 0.81 15.18 -27.78
CA ASP A 95 1.43 15.76 -26.60
C ASP A 95 0.88 15.19 -25.27
N ILE A 96 0.31 13.97 -25.32
CA ILE A 96 -0.27 13.30 -24.15
C ILE A 96 0.68 12.20 -23.68
N THR A 97 0.90 12.17 -22.36
CA THR A 97 1.68 11.14 -21.70
C THR A 97 0.79 10.14 -20.96
N ARG A 98 1.35 8.97 -20.62
CA ARG A 98 0.76 8.01 -19.67
C ARG A 98 1.79 7.64 -18.63
N LEU A 99 1.29 7.18 -17.49
CA LEU A 99 2.10 6.80 -16.34
C LEU A 99 2.14 5.28 -16.21
N LEU A 100 3.31 4.65 -16.22
CA LEU A 100 3.49 3.29 -15.77
C LEU A 100 3.86 3.31 -14.29
N ALA A 101 2.93 2.87 -13.43
CA ALA A 101 3.12 2.79 -12.00
C ALA A 101 3.40 1.35 -11.56
N ILE A 102 4.49 1.16 -10.83
CA ILE A 102 4.93 -0.13 -10.28
C ILE A 102 4.57 -0.20 -8.79
N PHE A 103 3.85 -1.24 -8.39
CA PHE A 103 3.39 -1.44 -7.01
C PHE A 103 3.97 -2.73 -6.41
N SER A 104 4.20 -2.72 -5.09
CA SER A 104 4.33 -3.96 -4.32
C SER A 104 2.96 -4.58 -4.09
N GLN A 105 2.87 -5.92 -4.11
CA GLN A 105 1.65 -6.63 -3.71
C GLN A 105 1.24 -6.33 -2.26
N ASP A 106 2.21 -6.02 -1.40
CA ASP A 106 1.96 -5.76 0.03
C ASP A 106 1.37 -4.37 0.30
N SER A 107 1.46 -3.46 -0.68
CA SER A 107 1.06 -2.06 -0.52
C SER A 107 0.12 -1.59 -1.62
N LEU A 108 -0.65 -2.50 -2.22
CA LEU A 108 -1.59 -2.16 -3.28
C LEU A 108 -2.72 -1.27 -2.70
N PRO A 109 -2.98 -0.08 -3.26
CA PRO A 109 -4.05 0.79 -2.78
C PRO A 109 -5.43 0.23 -3.14
N GLN A 110 -6.45 0.65 -2.38
CA GLN A 110 -7.84 0.23 -2.61
C GLN A 110 -8.41 0.68 -3.96
N LYS A 111 -7.88 1.78 -4.53
CA LYS A 111 -8.31 2.34 -5.81
C LYS A 111 -7.10 2.82 -6.60
N ILE A 112 -7.04 2.45 -7.88
CA ILE A 112 -5.96 2.80 -8.82
C ILE A 112 -6.58 3.28 -10.13
N GLY A 113 -6.03 4.33 -10.74
CA GLY A 113 -6.37 4.76 -12.08
C GLY A 113 -6.59 6.27 -12.22
N PRO A 114 -7.21 6.72 -13.33
CA PRO A 114 -7.88 5.90 -14.36
C PRO A 114 -6.93 4.99 -15.17
N VAL A 115 -7.30 3.74 -15.40
CA VAL A 115 -6.48 2.79 -16.18
C VAL A 115 -6.64 3.02 -17.68
N ARG A 116 -5.56 2.82 -18.44
CA ARG A 116 -5.54 2.95 -19.91
C ARG A 116 -4.81 1.79 -20.57
N SER A 117 -4.98 1.69 -21.89
CA SER A 117 -4.29 0.70 -22.70
C SER A 117 -2.77 0.84 -22.58
N ALA A 118 -2.08 -0.30 -22.48
CA ALA A 118 -0.64 -0.34 -22.58
C ALA A 118 -0.21 -0.18 -24.05
N ARG A 119 0.81 0.65 -24.27
CA ARG A 119 1.61 0.61 -25.50
C ARG A 119 2.77 -0.38 -25.32
N PRO A 120 3.32 -0.95 -26.41
CA PRO A 120 4.30 -2.02 -26.33
C PRO A 120 5.51 -1.73 -25.43
N TYR A 121 6.08 -0.53 -25.50
CA TYR A 121 7.26 -0.16 -24.69
C TYR A 121 7.00 -0.20 -23.18
N PHE A 122 5.76 0.01 -22.72
CA PHE A 122 5.43 -0.15 -21.31
C PHE A 122 5.50 -1.61 -20.85
N ALA A 123 5.22 -2.56 -21.76
CA ALA A 123 5.38 -3.99 -21.46
C ALA A 123 6.87 -4.36 -21.34
N ASP A 124 7.71 -3.80 -22.22
CA ASP A 124 9.16 -4.00 -22.15
C ASP A 124 9.73 -3.50 -20.82
N TRP A 125 9.32 -2.31 -20.36
CA TRP A 125 9.74 -1.77 -19.06
C TRP A 125 9.17 -2.55 -17.87
N ALA A 126 7.93 -3.01 -17.95
CA ALA A 126 7.36 -3.87 -16.91
C ALA A 126 8.12 -5.20 -16.78
N ALA A 127 8.60 -5.75 -17.90
CA ALA A 127 9.37 -7.00 -17.91
C ALA A 127 10.72 -6.88 -17.18
N GLU A 128 11.31 -5.69 -17.07
CA GLU A 128 12.52 -5.44 -16.26
C GLU A 128 12.30 -5.81 -14.78
N TYR A 129 11.05 -5.73 -14.31
CA TYR A 129 10.65 -6.09 -12.95
C TYR A 129 10.29 -7.57 -12.77
N LYS A 130 10.49 -8.39 -13.82
CA LYS A 130 10.09 -9.81 -13.86
C LYS A 130 8.59 -10.01 -13.67
N GLY A 131 7.80 -8.99 -14.03
CA GLY A 131 6.34 -9.03 -14.10
C GLY A 131 5.84 -9.51 -15.44
#